data_AF-A0A1T2LBT8-F1
#
_entry.id   AF-A0A1T2LBT8-F1
#
_cell.length_a   1.000
_cell.length_b   1.000
_cell.length_c   1.000
_cell.angle_alpha   90.00
_cell.angle_beta   90.00
_cell.angle_gamma   90.00
#
_symmetry.space_group_name_H-M   'P 1'
#
loop_
_entity.id
_entity.type
_entity.pdbx_description
1 polymer ?
#
loop_
_entity_poly.entity_id
_entity_poly.type
_entity_poly.pdbx_seq_one_letter_code
_entity_poly.pdbx_strand_id
1 'polypeptide(L)' 'LLVVAHAGVIRAMITYAVAAPADCMYRLTITNGGISRLRLAKQGALLEKLNGIAG' A
#
# COMPACT_ATOMS: atom_id res chain seq x y z
N LEU A 1 3.59 -12.61 -1.98
CA LEU A 1 4.85 -11.83 -1.84
C LEU A 1 4.76 -11.01 -0.56
N LEU A 2 5.77 -11.09 0.30
CA LEU A 2 5.92 -10.18 1.45
C LEU A 2 7.01 -9.16 1.10
N VAL A 3 6.69 -7.88 1.22
CA VAL A 3 7.64 -6.78 1.03
C VAL A 3 7.78 -6.04 2.34
N VAL A 4 9.00 -5.95 2.87
CA VAL A 4 9.33 -5.14 4.04
C VAL A 4 10.09 -3.91 3.57
N ALA A 5 9.51 -2.74 3.78
CA ALA A 5 10.08 -1.48 3.35
C ALA A 5 9.69 -0.36 4.32
N HIS A 6 10.27 0.82 4.15
CA HIS A 6 9.93 2.00 4.95
C HIS A 6 8.66 2.68 4.42
N ALA A 7 8.06 3.52 5.26
CA ALA A 7 6.79 4.20 4.95
C ALA A 7 6.78 4.89 3.58
N GLY A 8 7.88 5.55 3.18
CA GLY A 8 7.97 6.22 1.87
C GLY A 8 7.79 5.26 0.69
N VAL A 9 8.48 4.11 0.73
CA VAL A 9 8.39 3.10 -0.34
C VAL A 9 7.01 2.45 -0.35
N ILE A 10 6.43 2.18 0.83
CA ILE A 10 5.08 1.60 0.93
C ILE A 10 4.04 2.55 0.33
N ARG A 11 4.09 3.86 0.65
CA ARG A 11 3.18 4.86 0.06
C ARG A 11 3.31 4.90 -1.45
N ALA A 12 4.55 4.99 -1.96
CA ALA A 12 4.81 5.01 -3.41
C ALA A 12 4.27 3.75 -4.10
N MET A 13 4.51 2.56 -3.53
CA MET A 13 4.01 1.29 -4.05
C MET A 13 2.49 1.26 -4.09
N ILE A 14 1.79 1.64 -3.01
CA ILE A 14 0.33 1.63 -2.95
C ILE A 14 -0.25 2.63 -3.95
N THR A 15 0.24 3.87 -3.97
CA THR A 15 -0.22 4.92 -4.89
C THR A 15 -0.06 4.50 -6.35
N TYR A 16 1.10 3.93 -6.70
CA TYR A 16 1.34 3.38 -8.04
C TYR A 16 0.38 2.23 -8.36
N ALA A 17 0.20 1.30 -7.42
CA ALA A 17 -0.61 0.11 -7.61
C ALA A 17 -2.09 0.41 -7.87
N VAL A 18 -2.63 1.46 -7.22
CA VAL A 18 -4.02 1.92 -7.43
C VAL A 18 -4.16 2.94 -8.56
N ALA A 19 -3.10 3.16 -9.36
CA ALA A 19 -3.06 4.15 -10.43
C ALA A 19 -3.45 5.57 -10.00
N ALA A 20 -3.08 5.98 -8.77
CA ALA A 20 -3.30 7.33 -8.28
C ALA A 20 -2.14 8.28 -8.62
N PRO A 21 -2.39 9.60 -8.73
CA PRO A 21 -1.34 10.60 -8.86
C PRO A 21 -0.31 10.52 -7.72
N ALA A 22 0.96 10.81 -8.02
CA ALA A 22 2.05 10.66 -7.05
C ALA A 22 1.88 11.53 -5.80
N ASP A 23 1.26 12.71 -5.90
CA ASP A 23 0.97 13.60 -4.76
C ASP A 23 0.06 12.93 -3.72
N CYS A 24 -0.80 12.01 -4.15
CA CYS A 24 -1.72 11.31 -3.26
C CYS A 24 -0.99 10.38 -2.27
N MET A 25 0.30 10.07 -2.50
CA MET A 25 1.10 9.25 -1.59
C MET A 25 1.17 9.85 -0.19
N TYR A 26 1.13 11.18 -0.05
CA TYR A 26 1.16 11.85 1.24
C TYR A 26 -0.17 11.78 2.01
N ARG A 27 -1.25 11.34 1.35
CA ARG A 27 -2.56 11.09 1.98
C ARG A 27 -2.63 9.74 2.70
N LEU A 28 -1.61 8.89 2.53
CA LEU A 28 -1.53 7.55 3.13
C LEU A 28 -0.67 7.59 4.40
N THR A 29 -1.31 7.41 5.55
CA THR A 29 -0.60 7.14 6.81
C THR A 29 -0.16 5.68 6.82
N ILE A 30 1.13 5.40 7.07
CA ILE A 30 1.66 4.04 7.25
C ILE A 30 2.14 3.92 8.69
N THR A 31 1.52 3.01 9.45
CA THR A 31 1.83 2.80 10.86
C THR A 31 2.96 1.79 11.00
N ASN A 32 3.92 2.07 11.89
CA ASN A 32 4.99 1.12 12.21
C ASN A 32 4.41 -0.21 12.70
N GLY A 33 4.95 -1.32 12.19
CA GLY A 33 4.45 -2.68 12.49
C GLY A 33 3.11 -3.03 11.83
N GLY A 34 2.49 -2.11 11.08
CA GLY A 34 1.27 -2.37 10.33
C GLY A 34 1.53 -3.18 9.06
N ILE A 35 0.57 -4.03 8.70
CA ILE A 35 0.57 -4.83 7.48
C ILE A 35 -0.50 -4.31 6.52
N SER A 36 -0.08 -3.98 5.30
CA SER A 36 -0.99 -3.64 4.20
C SER A 36 -1.02 -4.76 3.17
N ARG A 37 -2.20 -5.01 2.58
CA ARG A 37 -2.42 -6.09 1.61
C ARG A 37 -2.93 -5.50 0.31
N LEU A 38 -2.24 -5.81 -0.77
CA LEU A 38 -2.66 -5.51 -2.12
C LEU A 38 -2.94 -6.81 -2.86
N ARG A 39 -4.08 -6.85 -3.54
CA ARG A 39 -4.44 -7.94 -4.44
C ARG A 39 -4.33 -7.47 -5.87
N LEU A 40 -3.49 -8.13 -6.64
CA LEU A 40 -3.43 -7.93 -8.08
C LEU A 40 -4.65 -8.59 -8.72
N ALA A 41 -5.43 -7.82 -9.47
CA ALA A 41 -6.58 -8.26 -10.24
C ALA A 41 -6.37 -7.94 -11.73
N LYS A 42 -7.29 -8.42 -12.58
CA LYS A 42 -7.19 -8.20 -14.03
C LYS A 42 -7.23 -6.72 -14.43
N GLN A 43 -7.88 -5.86 -13.65
CA GLN A 43 -8.07 -4.43 -13.94
C GLN A 43 -7.13 -3.50 -13.14
N GLY A 44 -6.17 -4.04 -12.39
CA GLY A 44 -5.26 -3.27 -11.54
C GLY A 44 -5.05 -3.91 -10.18
N ALA A 45 -4.41 -3.20 -9.25
CA ALA A 45 -4.27 -3.67 -7.89
C ALA A 45 -5.29 -3.01 -6.96
N LEU A 46 -5.90 -3.84 -6.12
CA LEU A 46 -6.84 -3.41 -5.09
C LEU A 46 -6.13 -3.39 -3.74
N LEU A 47 -6.24 -2.27 -3.02
CA LEU A 47 -5.82 -2.19 -1.63
C LEU A 47 -6.89 -2.84 -0.74
N GLU A 48 -6.65 -4.08 -0.31
CA GLU A 48 -7.59 -4.84 0.53
C GLU A 48 -7.47 -4.48 2.00
N LYS A 49 -6.26 -4.14 2.46
CA LYS A 49 -5.98 -3.81 3.86
C LYS A 49 -4.91 -2.73 3.93
N LEU A 50 -5.11 -1.73 4.78
CA LEU A 50 -4.13 -0.68 5.10
C LEU A 50 -3.90 -0.66 6.61
N ASN A 51 -2.65 -0.74 7.04
CA ASN A 51 -2.25 -0.75 8.47
C ASN A 51 -2.97 -1.79 9.34
N GLY A 52 -3.25 -2.96 8.79
CA GLY A 52 -3.85 -4.07 9.54
C GLY A 52 -2.85 -4.80 10.42
N ILE A 53 -3.36 -5.69 11.27
CA ILE A 53 -2.56 -6.70 11.97
C ILE A 53 -2.48 -7.99 11.15
N ALA A 54 -1.49 -8.86 11.44
CA ALA A 54 -1.47 -10.22 10.94
C ALA A 54 -2.64 -10.99 11.57
N GLY A 55 -3.70 -11.17 10.79
CA GLY A 55 -4.94 -11.84 11.16
C GLY A 55 -5.74 -12.08 9.91
#